data_AF-A0A1R4FJC2-F1
#
_entry.id   AF-A0A1R4FJC2-F1
#
_cell.length_a   1.000
_cell.length_b   1.000
_cell.length_c   1.000
_cell.angle_alpha   90.00
_cell.angle_beta   90.00
_cell.angle_gamma   90.00
#
_symmetry.space_group_name_H-M   'P 1'
#
loop_
_entity.id
_entity.type
_entity.pdbx_description
1 polymer ?
#
loop_
_entity_poly.entity_id
_entity_poly.type
_entity_poly.pdbx_seq_one_letter_code
_entity_poly.pdbx_strand_id
1 'polypeptide(L)' 'MAPQSVPLDERPCVEALGEAASARLVQRCIAVSPATRPPCHASNPCDLIQGEIDRSCAMWTRDGETPPKECQG' A
#
# COMPACT_ATOMS: atom_id res chain seq x y z
N MET A 1 -0.69 -30.26 -0.41
CA MET A 1 -1.02 -29.09 -1.27
C MET A 1 0.02 -28.03 -0.96
N ALA A 2 0.90 -27.70 -1.91
CA ALA A 2 1.87 -26.62 -1.73
C ALA A 2 1.14 -25.27 -1.85
N PRO A 3 1.47 -24.26 -1.03
CA PRO A 3 0.91 -22.94 -1.23
C PRO A 3 1.45 -22.40 -2.55
N GLN A 4 0.57 -22.29 -3.53
CA GLN A 4 0.85 -21.60 -4.78
C GLN A 4 1.09 -20.12 -4.46
N SER A 5 2.34 -19.70 -4.62
CA SER A 5 2.73 -18.30 -4.64
C SER A 5 1.94 -17.63 -5.77
N VAL A 6 0.96 -16.81 -5.42
CA VAL A 6 0.34 -15.91 -6.39
C VAL A 6 1.49 -15.10 -6.98
N PRO A 7 1.62 -14.97 -8.31
CA PRO A 7 2.65 -14.11 -8.88
C PRO A 7 2.25 -12.67 -8.52
N LEU A 8 2.72 -12.23 -7.35
CA LEU A 8 2.85 -10.83 -7.03
C LEU A 8 3.73 -10.27 -8.13
N ASP A 9 3.27 -9.23 -8.82
CA ASP A 9 4.12 -8.58 -9.81
C ASP A 9 5.29 -7.94 -9.03
N GLU A 10 6.42 -8.65 -8.95
CA GLU A 10 7.56 -8.26 -8.11
C GLU A 10 8.29 -7.02 -8.64
N ARG A 11 7.87 -6.51 -9.79
CA ARG A 11 8.45 -5.31 -10.41
C ARG A 11 8.20 -4.08 -9.54
N PRO A 12 9.14 -3.12 -9.54
CA PRO A 12 8.93 -1.80 -8.96
C PRO A 12 7.62 -1.17 -9.42
N CYS A 13 6.85 -0.60 -8.50
CA CYS A 13 5.57 0.02 -8.83
C CYS A 13 5.72 1.19 -9.82
N VAL A 14 6.87 1.88 -9.79
CA VAL A 14 7.23 2.90 -10.78
C VAL A 14 7.34 2.33 -12.20
N GLU A 15 7.81 1.11 -12.37
CA GLU A 15 7.89 0.43 -13.68
C GLU A 15 6.53 -0.08 -14.14
N ALA A 16 5.68 -0.51 -13.20
CA ALA A 16 4.35 -1.04 -13.51
C ALA A 16 3.32 0.05 -13.86
N LEU A 17 3.32 1.18 -13.13
CA LEU A 17 2.30 2.24 -13.27
C LEU A 17 2.85 3.56 -13.83
N GLY A 18 4.17 3.73 -13.88
CA GLY A 18 4.81 5.01 -14.18
C GLY A 18 4.86 5.95 -12.98
N GLU A 19 5.79 6.92 -13.03
CA GLU A 19 6.15 7.79 -11.92
C GLU A 19 4.96 8.49 -11.25
N ALA A 20 4.09 9.13 -12.04
CA ALA A 20 2.99 9.93 -11.50
C ALA A 20 1.96 9.08 -10.75
N ALA A 21 1.65 7.88 -11.25
CA ALA A 21 0.70 6.99 -10.62
C ALA A 21 1.31 6.29 -9.40
N SER A 22 2.56 5.81 -9.50
CA SER A 22 3.25 5.22 -8.35
C SER A 22 3.46 6.22 -7.21
N ALA A 23 3.76 7.48 -7.53
CA ALA A 23 3.94 8.53 -6.53
C ALA A 23 2.63 8.82 -5.77
N ARG A 24 1.49 8.86 -6.46
CA ARG A 24 0.17 9.01 -5.82
C ARG A 24 -0.13 7.85 -4.88
N LEU A 25 0.16 6.62 -5.30
CA LEU A 25 -0.03 5.43 -4.48
C LEU A 25 0.87 5.45 -3.22
N VAL A 26 2.15 5.81 -3.37
CA VAL A 26 3.09 5.97 -2.26
C VAL A 26 2.64 7.05 -1.29
N GLN A 27 2.21 8.21 -1.79
CA GLN A 27 1.71 9.30 -0.94
C GLN A 27 0.50 8.86 -0.13
N ARG A 28 -0.45 8.14 -0.75
CA ARG A 28 -1.60 7.56 -0.07
C ARG A 28 -1.16 6.58 1.03
N CYS A 29 -0.22 5.69 0.72
CA CYS A 29 0.33 4.73 1.68
C CYS A 29 0.96 5.39 2.91
N ILE A 30 1.77 6.44 2.70
CA ILE A 30 2.41 7.19 3.79
C ILE A 30 1.35 7.87 4.67
N ALA A 31 0.29 8.43 4.07
CA ALA A 31 -0.76 9.13 4.80
C ALA A 31 -1.57 8.20 5.72
N VAL A 32 -1.75 6.93 5.34
CA VAL A 32 -2.57 5.98 6.10
C VAL A 32 -1.77 5.06 7.02
N SER A 33 -0.48 4.85 6.76
CA SER A 33 0.34 3.91 7.53
C SER A 33 0.78 4.52 8.87
N PRO A 34 0.44 3.91 10.03
CA PRO A 34 0.95 4.33 11.33
C PRO A 34 2.40 3.88 11.59
N ALA A 35 2.99 3.04 10.73
CA ALA A 35 4.33 2.49 10.93
C ALA A 35 5.44 3.53 10.73
N THR A 36 6.52 3.42 11.49
CA THR A 36 7.71 4.30 11.36
C THR A 36 8.58 3.97 10.16
N ARG A 37 8.47 2.76 9.60
CA ARG A 37 9.18 2.29 8.41
C ARG A 37 8.28 1.39 7.55
N PRO A 38 7.24 1.94 6.91
CA PRO A 38 6.34 1.15 6.08
C PRO A 38 6.96 0.81 4.72
N PRO A 39 6.44 -0.20 4.01
CA PRO A 39 6.86 -0.53 2.64
C PRO A 39 6.35 0.47 1.58
N CYS A 40 6.02 1.71 1.95
CA CYS A 40 5.52 2.75 1.06
C CYS A 40 6.65 3.37 0.22
N HIS A 41 7.12 2.65 -0.81
CA HIS A 41 8.17 3.15 -1.71
C HIS A 41 7.94 2.67 -3.13
N ALA A 42 8.15 3.53 -4.13
CA ALA A 42 7.83 3.22 -5.53
C ALA A 42 8.72 2.12 -6.15
N SER A 43 9.87 1.83 -5.51
CA SER A 43 10.71 0.67 -5.87
C SER A 43 10.16 -0.66 -5.39
N ASN A 44 9.16 -0.66 -4.51
CA ASN A 44 8.47 -1.88 -4.08
C ASN A 44 7.34 -2.22 -5.06
N PRO A 45 6.90 -3.50 -5.09
CA PRO A 45 5.70 -3.92 -5.83
C PRO A 45 4.46 -3.10 -5.47
N CYS A 46 3.64 -2.76 -6.47
CA CYS A 46 2.39 -2.02 -6.21
C CYS A 46 1.47 -2.77 -5.26
N ASP A 47 1.39 -4.11 -5.38
CA ASP A 47 0.56 -4.96 -4.51
C ASP A 47 1.03 -4.90 -3.06
N LEU A 48 2.33 -4.77 -2.80
CA LEU A 48 2.87 -4.61 -1.46
C LEU A 48 2.46 -3.25 -0.86
N ILE A 49 2.53 -2.18 -1.66
CA ILE A 49 2.13 -0.84 -1.25
C ILE A 49 0.61 -0.79 -1.00
N GLN A 50 -0.19 -1.38 -1.89
CA GLN A 50 -1.65 -1.43 -1.77
C GLN A 50 -2.09 -2.28 -0.58
N GLY A 51 -1.46 -3.44 -0.35
CA GLY A 51 -1.75 -4.28 0.80
C GLY A 51 -1.47 -3.56 2.13
N GLU A 52 -0.43 -2.72 2.20
CA GLU A 52 -0.16 -1.89 3.37
C GLU A 52 -1.24 -0.80 3.58
N ILE A 53 -1.74 -0.19 2.51
CA ILE A 53 -2.87 0.75 2.56
C ILE A 53 -4.10 0.06 3.14
N ASP A 54 -4.48 -1.09 2.57
CA ASP A 54 -5.69 -1.81 2.97
C ASP A 54 -5.61 -2.28 4.43
N ARG A 55 -4.45 -2.81 4.83
CA ARG A 55 -4.19 -3.19 6.22
C ARG A 55 -4.31 -2.01 7.17
N SER A 56 -3.68 -0.88 6.84
CA SER A 56 -3.66 0.30 7.71
C SER A 56 -5.06 0.91 7.85
N CYS A 57 -5.80 1.01 6.75
CA CYS A 57 -7.19 1.49 6.78
C CYS A 57 -8.12 0.58 7.58
N ALA A 58 -7.93 -0.74 7.51
CA ALA A 58 -8.65 -1.69 8.35
C ALA A 58 -8.30 -1.52 9.86
N MET A 59 -7.06 -1.14 10.19
CA MET A 59 -6.66 -0.84 11.58
C MET A 59 -7.37 0.39 12.13
N TRP A 60 -7.34 1.53 11.41
CA TRP A 60 -8.04 2.75 11.84
C TRP A 60 -9.54 2.52 12.11
N THR A 61 -10.18 1.70 11.26
CA THR A 61 -11.60 1.34 11.44
C THR A 61 -11.83 0.49 12.69
N ARG A 62 -10.88 -0.39 13.04
CA ARG A 62 -10.95 -1.28 14.21
C ARG A 62 -10.73 -0.54 15.53
N ASP A 63 -9.83 0.44 15.53
CA ASP A 63 -9.47 1.19 16.73
C ASP A 63 -10.54 2.24 17.11
N GLY A 64 -11.62 2.34 16.32
CA GLY A 64 -12.71 3.28 16.54
C GLY A 64 -12.33 4.73 16.22
N GLU A 65 -11.15 4.92 15.63
CA GLU A 65 -10.66 6.21 15.17
C GLU A 65 -11.25 6.57 13.81
N THR A 66 -11.34 7.86 13.51
CA THR A 66 -11.78 8.29 12.18
C THR A 66 -10.66 7.99 11.19
N PRO A 67 -10.86 7.09 10.21
CA PRO A 67 -9.80 6.76 9.26
C PRO A 67 -9.43 8.01 8.44
N PRO A 68 -8.15 8.14 8.03
CA PRO A 68 -7.73 9.20 7.11
C PRO A 68 -8.60 9.23 5.85
N LYS A 69 -8.76 10.41 5.24
CA LYS A 69 -9.57 10.55 4.01
C LYS A 69 -9.01 9.69 2.87
N GLU A 70 -7.71 9.47 2.90
CA GLU A 70 -6.94 8.64 1.99
C GLU A 70 -7.37 7.16 2.07
N CYS A 71 -8.05 6.71 3.13
CA CYS A 71 -8.69 5.40 3.17
C CYS A 71 -9.94 5.29 2.29
N GLN A 72 -10.49 6.42 1.86
CA GLN A 72 -11.61 6.48 0.91
C GLN A 72 -10.99 6.57 -0.49
N GLY A 73 -10.80 5.42 -1.14
CA GLY A 73 -10.24 5.30 -2.49
C GLY A 73 -11.23 4.64 -3.43
#